data_AF-A0A1V6CLT5-F1
#
_entry.id   AF-A0A1V6CLT5-F1
#
_cell.length_a   1.000
_cell.length_b   1.000
_cell.length_c   1.000
_cell.angle_alpha   90.00
_cell.angle_beta   90.00
_cell.angle_gamma   90.00
#
_symmetry.space_group_name_H-M   'P 1'
#
loop_
_entity.id
_entity.type
_entity.pdbx_description
1 polymer ?
#
loop_
_entity_poly.entity_id
_entity_poly.type
_entity_poly.pdbx_seq_one_letter_code
_entity_poly.pdbx_strand_id
1 'polypeptide(L)'
;MSENRIKVVKEIGRKANGKSKLLKHLRGENLTIWEAVKAHCYDCTRYYTNPEPWDCKNLECTLYPFHLYNKEYMKKARGLD
;
A
#
# COMPACT_ATOMS: atom_id res chain seq x y z
N MET A 1 -19.32 8.34 5.44
CA MET A 1 -18.07 8.77 6.13
C MET A 1 -16.81 8.33 5.37
N SER A 2 -16.69 8.62 4.07
CA SER A 2 -15.50 8.30 3.25
C SER A 2 -14.84 9.54 2.61
N GLU A 3 -15.58 10.64 2.43
CA GLU A 3 -15.11 11.85 1.74
C GLU A 3 -13.92 12.53 2.44
N ASN A 4 -13.97 12.66 3.77
CA ASN A 4 -12.88 13.26 4.53
C ASN A 4 -11.56 12.46 4.36
N ARG A 5 -11.67 11.13 4.31
CA ARG A 5 -10.51 10.25 4.13
C ARG A 5 -9.96 10.30 2.71
N ILE A 6 -10.84 10.41 1.70
CA ILE A 6 -10.43 10.63 0.30
C ILE A 6 -9.63 11.93 0.18
N LYS A 7 -10.08 13.00 0.85
CA LYS A 7 -9.38 14.30 0.86
C LYS A 7 -7.97 14.18 1.45
N VAL A 8 -7.86 13.59 2.65
CA VAL A 8 -6.57 13.33 3.31
C VAL A 8 -5.62 12.53 2.40
N VAL A 9 -6.08 11.41 1.84
CA VAL A 9 -5.25 10.57 0.96
C VAL A 9 -4.77 11.37 -0.27
N LYS A 10 -5.61 12.24 -0.83
CA LYS A 10 -5.24 13.07 -1.98
C LYS A 10 -4.17 14.10 -1.60
N GLU A 11 -4.35 14.80 -0.48
CA GLU A 11 -3.53 15.94 -0.04
C GLU A 11 -2.16 15.54 0.52
N ILE A 12 -2.13 14.61 1.48
CA ILE A 12 -0.87 14.25 2.18
C ILE A 12 -0.23 12.98 1.66
N GLY A 13 -1.02 12.10 1.03
CA GLY A 13 -0.56 10.77 0.67
C GLY A 13 0.44 10.77 -0.48
N ARG A 14 1.57 10.08 -0.33
CA ARG A 14 2.62 10.00 -1.36
C ARG A 14 2.13 9.25 -2.60
N LYS A 15 2.71 9.55 -3.77
CA LYS A 15 2.43 8.83 -5.02
C LYS A 15 3.05 7.43 -4.96
N ALA A 16 2.26 6.45 -4.54
CA ALA A 16 2.64 5.04 -4.48
C ALA A 16 1.53 4.14 -5.03
N ASN A 17 1.86 2.90 -5.39
CA ASN A 17 0.95 1.96 -6.06
C ASN A 17 -0.35 1.66 -5.27
N GLY A 18 -0.33 1.82 -3.95
CA GLY A 18 -1.52 1.63 -3.12
C GLY A 18 -2.48 2.83 -3.06
N LYS A 19 -2.04 4.05 -3.41
CA LYS A 19 -2.87 5.27 -3.34
C LYS A 19 -4.13 5.16 -4.19
N SER A 20 -3.98 4.79 -5.46
CA SER A 20 -5.12 4.67 -6.38
C SER A 20 -6.05 3.54 -5.99
N LYS A 21 -5.53 2.45 -5.40
CA LYS A 21 -6.32 1.29 -4.95
C LYS A 21 -7.11 1.60 -3.67
N LEU A 22 -6.50 2.31 -2.72
CA LEU A 22 -7.22 2.82 -1.56
C LEU A 22 -8.33 3.79 -1.96
N LEU A 23 -8.06 4.72 -2.88
CA LEU A 23 -9.08 5.64 -3.38
C LEU A 23 -10.23 4.90 -4.10
N LYS A 24 -9.92 3.86 -4.87
CA LYS A 24 -10.90 2.98 -5.52
C LYS A 24 -11.82 2.32 -4.47
N HIS A 25 -11.25 1.72 -3.43
CA HIS A 25 -12.02 1.15 -2.32
C HIS A 25 -12.88 2.18 -1.58
N LEU A 26 -12.32 3.36 -1.28
CA LEU A 26 -13.06 4.44 -0.59
C LEU A 26 -14.23 5.00 -1.40
N ARG A 27 -14.24 4.81 -2.73
CA ARG A 27 -15.36 5.12 -3.62
C ARG A 27 -16.38 3.99 -3.76
N GLY A 28 -16.17 2.85 -3.10
CA GLY A 28 -17.06 1.68 -3.19
C GLY A 28 -16.82 0.82 -4.43
N GLU A 29 -15.72 1.04 -5.16
CA GLU A 29 -15.38 0.21 -6.32
C GLU A 29 -14.69 -1.09 -5.89
N ASN A 30 -14.88 -2.16 -6.67
CA ASN A 30 -14.30 -3.48 -6.39
C ASN A 30 -12.78 -3.50 -6.52
N LEU A 31 -12.10 -4.23 -5.63
CA LEU A 31 -10.65 -4.49 -5.71
C LEU A 31 -10.38 -5.96 -6.04
N THR A 32 -9.34 -6.22 -6.83
CA THR A 32 -8.73 -7.57 -6.84
C THR A 32 -7.99 -7.81 -5.52
N ILE A 33 -7.67 -9.08 -5.21
CA ILE A 33 -6.92 -9.44 -4.00
C ILE A 33 -5.60 -8.65 -3.91
N TRP A 34 -4.84 -8.58 -5.01
CA TRP A 34 -3.59 -7.83 -5.04
C TRP A 34 -3.79 -6.32 -4.93
N GLU A 35 -4.88 -5.77 -5.46
CA GLU A 35 -5.22 -4.36 -5.24
C GLU A 35 -5.54 -4.08 -3.77
N ALA A 36 -6.25 -5.00 -3.11
CA ALA A 36 -6.57 -4.90 -1.68
C ALA A 36 -5.32 -4.94 -0.81
N VAL A 37 -4.38 -5.86 -1.06
CA VAL A 37 -3.09 -5.91 -0.36
C VAL A 37 -2.34 -4.58 -0.51
N LYS A 38 -2.23 -4.05 -1.74
CA LYS A 38 -1.54 -2.78 -1.99
C LYS A 38 -2.23 -1.59 -1.30
N ALA A 39 -3.57 -1.54 -1.33
CA ALA A 39 -4.35 -0.52 -0.64
C ALA A 39 -4.14 -0.59 0.87
N HIS A 40 -4.16 -1.79 1.46
CA HIS A 40 -3.96 -2.02 2.87
C HIS A 40 -2.56 -1.60 3.33
N CYS A 41 -1.50 -2.02 2.62
CA CYS A 41 -0.13 -1.61 3.00
C CYS A 41 0.02 -0.08 2.95
N TYR A 42 -0.53 0.58 1.92
CA TYR A 42 -0.50 2.04 1.82
C TYR A 42 -1.24 2.73 2.96
N ASP A 43 -2.37 2.19 3.39
CA ASP A 43 -3.13 2.71 4.52
C ASP A 43 -2.40 2.48 5.85
N CYS A 44 -1.93 1.25 6.08
CA CYS A 44 -1.21 0.83 7.28
C CYS A 44 0.06 1.65 7.53
N THR A 45 0.81 1.98 6.48
CA THR A 45 2.03 2.79 6.57
C THR A 45 1.77 4.29 6.58
N ARG A 46 0.54 4.72 6.91
CA ARG A 46 0.13 6.13 6.93
C ARG A 46 0.46 6.83 5.61
N TYR A 47 0.10 6.20 4.50
CA TYR A 47 0.24 6.75 3.15
C TYR A 47 1.70 7.03 2.73
N TYR A 48 2.66 6.37 3.39
CA TYR A 48 4.10 6.57 3.24
C TYR A 48 4.51 8.04 3.40
N THR A 49 3.87 8.79 4.31
CA THR A 49 4.23 10.19 4.59
C THR A 49 5.52 10.31 5.39
N ASN A 50 5.93 9.27 6.10
CA ASN A 50 7.20 9.26 6.80
C ASN A 50 8.38 9.21 5.80
N PRO A 51 9.51 9.88 6.11
CA PRO A 51 10.72 9.71 5.33
C PRO A 51 11.17 8.24 5.34
N GLU A 52 11.88 7.85 4.29
CA GLU A 52 12.34 6.48 4.06
C GLU A 52 13.00 5.83 5.29
N PRO A 53 12.91 4.49 5.45
CA PRO A 53 12.47 3.52 4.43
C PRO A 53 10.96 3.24 4.41
N TRP A 54 10.38 3.10 3.21
CA TRP A 54 8.97 2.70 3.04
C TRP A 54 8.69 1.23 3.32
N ASP A 55 9.74 0.43 3.47
CA ASP A 55 9.65 -0.96 3.92
C ASP A 55 9.38 -1.00 5.43
N CYS A 56 8.19 -1.45 5.84
CA CYS A 56 7.80 -1.47 7.25
C CYS A 56 8.57 -2.51 8.09
N LYS A 57 9.20 -3.51 7.46
CA LYS A 57 9.98 -4.58 8.10
C LYS A 57 9.28 -5.34 9.23
N ASN A 58 7.95 -5.32 9.28
CA ASN A 58 7.20 -6.03 10.30
C ASN A 58 7.05 -7.51 9.93
N LEU A 59 7.96 -8.37 10.41
CA LEU A 59 7.98 -9.80 10.11
C LEU A 59 6.76 -10.57 10.64
N GLU A 60 6.11 -10.05 11.68
CA GLU A 60 4.88 -10.63 12.24
C GLU A 60 3.62 -10.27 11.42
N CYS A 61 3.74 -9.30 10.50
CA CYS A 61 2.64 -8.95 9.61
C CYS A 61 2.47 -10.01 8.54
N THR A 62 1.30 -10.64 8.49
CA THR A 62 0.95 -11.67 7.50
C THR A 62 0.98 -11.16 6.06
N LEU A 63 0.92 -9.84 5.83
CA LEU A 63 1.03 -9.21 4.52
C LEU A 63 2.47 -8.79 4.17
N TYR A 64 3.42 -8.85 5.11
CA TYR A 64 4.81 -8.44 4.88
C TYR A 64 5.50 -9.18 3.72
N PRO A 65 5.29 -10.50 3.52
CA PRO A 65 5.84 -11.22 2.38
C PRO A 65 5.38 -10.67 1.02
N PHE A 66 4.27 -9.92 0.98
CA PHE A 66 3.68 -9.33 -0.22
C PHE A 66 3.92 -7.82 -0.34
N HIS A 67 4.67 -7.25 0.61
CA HIS A 67 4.90 -5.82 0.67
C HIS A 67 5.76 -5.35 -0.52
N LEU A 68 5.30 -4.31 -1.24
CA LEU A 68 5.94 -3.87 -2.49
C LEU A 68 7.39 -3.39 -2.36
N TYR A 69 7.76 -2.96 -1.16
CA TYR A 69 9.11 -2.48 -0.86
C TYR A 69 9.96 -3.55 -0.14
N ASN A 70 9.43 -4.75 0.08
CA ASN A 70 10.22 -5.89 0.56
C ASN A 70 11.14 -6.35 -0.59
N LYS A 71 12.45 -6.22 -0.39
CA LYS A 71 13.46 -6.53 -1.41
C LYS A 71 13.43 -8.00 -1.84
N GLU A 72 13.21 -8.93 -0.91
CA GLU A 72 13.18 -10.36 -1.20
C GLU A 72 11.95 -10.74 -2.02
N TYR A 73 10.79 -10.15 -1.71
CA TYR A 73 9.61 -10.27 -2.54
C TYR A 73 9.86 -9.74 -3.96
N MET A 74 10.52 -8.58 -4.09
CA MET A 74 10.78 -7.95 -5.39
C MET A 74 11.78 -8.73 -6.25
N LYS A 75 12.75 -9.44 -5.65
CA LYS A 75 13.62 -10.37 -6.38
C LYS A 75 12.82 -11.53 -6.96
N LYS A 76 12.04 -12.21 -6.11
CA LYS A 76 11.18 -13.34 -6.51
C LYS A 76 10.14 -12.94 -7.56
N ALA A 77 9.47 -11.82 -7.36
CA ALA A 77 8.43 -11.33 -8.28
C ALA A 77 8.97 -10.92 -9.66
N ARG A 78 10.29 -10.66 -9.76
CA ARG A 78 10.96 -10.28 -11.02
C ARG A 78 11.72 -11.45 -11.67
N GLY A 79 11.68 -12.66 -11.08
CA GLY A 79 12.44 -13.80 -11.57
C GLY A 79 13.95 -13.56 -11.55
N LEU A 80 14.45 -12.82 -10.55
CA LEU A 80 15.87 -12.48 -10.37
C LEU A 80 16.56 -13.40 -9.35
N ASP A 81 15.98 -14.57 -9.14
CA ASP A 81 16.50 -15.69 -8.33
C ASP A 81 17.69 -16.40 -8.98
#